data_AF-A0A9X1Y5F6-F1
#
_entry.id   AF-A0A9X1Y5F6-F1
#
_cell.length_a   1.000
_cell.length_b   1.000
_cell.length_c   1.000
_cell.angle_alpha   90.00
_cell.angle_beta   90.00
_cell.angle_gamma   90.00
#
_symmetry.space_group_name_H-M   'P 1'
#
loop_
_entity.id
_entity.type
_entity.pdbx_description
1 polymer ?
#
loop_
_entity_poly.entity_id
_entity_poly.type
_entity_poly.pdbx_seq_one_letter_code
_entity_poly.pdbx_strand_id
1 'polypeptide(L)'
;MRNTLKFGMFLVCMALPLVLATSCSQPDRLRSNSVPPARNSPVRTEAVTDAGGTSWVPLPQVAQSLGLRLQETGDTANLGFTDVMFTVQPSQRHAISFGRPISLPQAPVRENGQLYMTMDAVSALLQTKARIDSRTGDLAFDRISPAGGPISPQTGTSQYGILGVDDHRDEMVSYAKQYLGVPYEFGAAPYEQSKTFDCSSFTRHVFKKFGQDLPRLARDQAQEGVTVTRNELQVGDLIFFTVPGRFKSDNIAGHVGIYIGDGKFIHTWGEPGVQISPLDSGYWSDVIISMRRIR
;
A
#
# COMPACT_ATOMS: atom_id res chain seq x y z
N MET A 1 -11.63 88.45 -30.62
CA MET A 1 -12.55 89.05 -29.63
C MET A 1 -12.53 88.19 -28.37
N ARG A 2 -12.19 88.80 -27.21
CA ARG A 2 -12.52 88.46 -25.80
C ARG A 2 -12.10 87.05 -25.28
N ASN A 3 -11.19 86.98 -24.30
CA ASN A 3 -11.42 86.97 -22.82
C ASN A 3 -12.34 85.81 -22.39
N THR A 4 -12.05 84.92 -21.42
CA THR A 4 -11.55 85.15 -20.05
C THR A 4 -11.27 83.81 -19.34
N LEU A 5 -10.32 83.80 -18.39
CA LEU A 5 -10.13 82.80 -17.33
C LEU A 5 -11.37 82.66 -16.42
N LYS A 6 -11.59 81.48 -15.83
CA LYS A 6 -11.80 81.32 -14.37
C LYS A 6 -11.67 79.88 -13.84
N PHE A 7 -11.15 79.83 -12.62
CA PHE A 7 -10.76 78.72 -11.74
C PHE A 7 -11.94 77.97 -11.08
N GLY A 8 -11.68 76.72 -10.67
CA GLY A 8 -12.36 75.98 -9.59
C GLY A 8 -11.61 74.66 -9.34
N MET A 9 -10.59 74.63 -8.47
CA MET A 9 -10.62 74.35 -7.03
C MET A 9 -10.75 72.84 -6.70
N PHE A 10 -9.60 72.29 -6.26
CA PHE A 10 -9.37 71.20 -5.30
C PHE A 10 -10.39 70.06 -5.16
N LEU A 11 -9.96 68.84 -5.50
CA LEU A 11 -9.94 67.76 -4.51
C LEU A 11 -8.81 66.78 -4.81
N VAL A 12 -7.82 66.74 -3.92
CA VAL A 12 -6.81 65.69 -3.84
C VAL A 12 -7.51 64.43 -3.37
N CYS A 13 -7.59 63.40 -4.21
CA CYS A 13 -7.86 62.04 -3.75
C CYS A 13 -6.74 61.14 -4.25
N MET A 14 -5.79 60.91 -3.35
CA MET A 14 -4.67 60.01 -3.50
C MET A 14 -5.23 58.58 -3.51
N ALA A 15 -5.60 58.09 -4.70
CA ALA A 15 -5.98 56.69 -4.87
C ALA A 15 -4.70 55.85 -5.00
N LEU A 16 -4.25 55.30 -3.87
CA LEU A 16 -3.37 54.14 -3.85
C LEU A 16 -3.95 53.07 -4.80
N PRO A 17 -3.17 52.49 -5.73
CA PRO A 17 -3.57 51.23 -6.33
C PRO A 17 -3.50 50.18 -5.21
N LEU A 18 -4.66 49.83 -4.67
CA LEU A 18 -4.84 48.64 -3.85
C LEU A 18 -4.52 47.45 -4.78
N VAL A 19 -3.25 47.02 -4.74
CA VAL A 19 -2.85 45.75 -5.32
C VAL A 19 -3.58 44.69 -4.50
N LEU A 20 -4.75 44.30 -5.00
CA LEU A 20 -5.39 43.05 -4.61
C LEU A 20 -4.42 41.95 -5.02
N ALA A 21 -3.51 41.62 -4.10
CA ALA A 21 -2.85 40.34 -4.09
C ALA A 21 -3.97 39.31 -3.97
N THR A 22 -4.42 38.79 -5.10
CA THR A 22 -5.12 37.52 -5.18
C THR A 22 -4.13 36.48 -4.67
N SER A 23 -4.05 36.36 -3.34
CA SER A 23 -3.52 35.20 -2.68
C SER A 23 -4.41 34.05 -3.15
N CYS A 24 -3.94 33.33 -4.17
CA CYS A 24 -4.42 31.98 -4.43
C CYS A 24 -4.02 31.18 -3.19
N SER A 25 -4.87 31.17 -2.17
CA SER A 25 -4.88 30.12 -1.17
C SER A 25 -5.10 28.83 -1.94
N GLN A 26 -4.00 28.12 -2.20
CA GLN A 26 -4.05 26.74 -2.63
C GLN A 26 -4.99 26.01 -1.67
N PRO A 27 -6.00 25.27 -2.16
CA PRO A 27 -6.79 24.44 -1.27
C PRO A 27 -5.81 23.51 -0.57
N ASP A 28 -5.82 23.52 0.76
CA ASP A 28 -5.03 22.67 1.63
C ASP A 28 -5.00 21.27 1.06
N ARG A 29 -3.87 20.92 0.41
CA ARG A 29 -3.61 19.59 -0.11
C ARG A 29 -3.58 18.71 1.14
N LEU A 30 -4.58 17.84 1.27
CA LEU A 30 -4.77 16.97 2.42
C LEU A 30 -3.43 16.41 2.86
N ARG A 31 -2.92 16.92 3.99
CA ARG A 31 -1.78 16.34 4.67
C ARG A 31 -2.17 14.89 4.95
N SER A 32 -1.40 13.95 4.41
CA SER A 32 -1.48 12.53 4.76
C SER A 32 -1.10 12.38 6.22
N ASN A 33 -2.04 12.69 7.12
CA ASN A 33 -1.92 12.44 8.54
C ASN A 33 -1.99 10.92 8.72
N SER A 34 -0.83 10.34 8.94
CA SER A 34 -0.63 8.97 9.42
C SER A 34 -1.27 8.82 10.81
N VAL A 35 -2.60 8.67 10.83
CA VAL A 35 -3.38 8.25 12.00
C VAL A 35 -3.80 6.81 11.75
N PRO A 36 -3.31 5.83 12.55
CA PRO A 36 -3.80 4.46 12.48
C PRO A 36 -5.27 4.38 12.93
N PRO A 37 -6.09 3.48 12.34
CA PRO A 37 -7.44 3.24 12.84
C PRO A 37 -7.38 2.70 14.28
N ALA A 38 -8.34 3.12 15.10
CA ALA A 38 -8.46 2.71 16.50
C ALA A 38 -8.58 1.18 16.65
N ARG A 39 -8.10 0.64 17.79
CA ARG A 39 -8.21 -0.79 18.15
C ARG A 39 -9.65 -1.29 17.92
N ASN A 40 -9.78 -2.33 17.09
CA ASN A 40 -11.07 -2.90 16.71
C ASN A 40 -11.81 -3.50 17.91
N SER A 41 -12.91 -2.86 18.29
CA SER A 41 -14.06 -3.51 18.92
C SER A 41 -14.71 -4.48 17.90
N PRO A 42 -15.43 -5.53 18.35
CA PRO A 42 -16.21 -6.38 17.45
C PRO A 42 -17.16 -5.52 16.60
N VAL A 43 -17.12 -5.72 15.29
CA VAL A 43 -18.01 -5.02 14.34
C VAL A 43 -19.19 -5.93 14.09
N ARG A 44 -20.34 -5.57 14.67
CA ARG A 44 -21.61 -6.21 14.37
C ARG A 44 -21.96 -5.95 12.91
N THR A 45 -22.15 -6.98 12.11
CA THR A 45 -22.35 -6.80 10.67
C THR A 45 -23.78 -6.37 10.33
N GLU A 46 -23.91 -5.49 9.34
CA GLU A 46 -25.17 -5.10 8.69
C GLU A 46 -25.44 -6.02 7.49
N ALA A 47 -25.20 -7.32 7.65
CA ALA A 47 -25.38 -8.27 6.57
C ALA A 47 -26.85 -8.29 6.12
N VAL A 48 -27.08 -8.18 4.81
CA VAL A 48 -28.41 -8.24 4.21
C VAL A 48 -28.59 -9.61 3.59
N THR A 49 -29.73 -10.25 3.82
CA THR A 49 -30.07 -11.52 3.15
C THR A 49 -31.05 -11.21 2.02
N ASP A 50 -30.70 -11.61 0.80
CA ASP A 50 -31.60 -11.42 -0.34
C ASP A 50 -32.74 -12.45 -0.35
N ALA A 51 -33.69 -12.28 -1.28
CA ALA A 51 -34.84 -13.19 -1.43
C ALA A 51 -34.44 -14.64 -1.76
N GLY A 52 -33.21 -14.88 -2.22
CA GLY A 52 -32.64 -16.20 -2.48
C GLY A 52 -31.96 -16.84 -1.27
N GLY A 53 -31.94 -16.15 -0.12
CA GLY A 53 -31.26 -16.63 1.10
C GLY A 53 -29.76 -16.37 1.12
N THR A 54 -29.23 -15.58 0.18
CA THR A 54 -27.79 -15.26 0.13
C THR A 54 -27.48 -14.11 1.07
N SER A 55 -26.50 -14.30 1.96
CA SER A 55 -26.03 -13.23 2.85
C SER A 55 -24.94 -12.38 2.19
N TRP A 56 -25.21 -11.08 2.13
CA TRP A 56 -24.36 -10.03 1.60
C TRP A 56 -23.78 -9.20 2.74
N VAL A 57 -22.47 -9.07 2.76
CA VAL A 57 -21.76 -8.32 3.80
C VAL A 57 -21.11 -7.10 3.20
N PRO A 58 -21.21 -5.93 3.87
CA PRO A 58 -20.54 -4.75 3.38
C PRO A 58 -19.01 -4.88 3.46
N LEU A 59 -18.34 -4.62 2.35
CA LEU A 59 -16.88 -4.70 2.23
C LEU A 59 -16.12 -3.81 3.23
N PRO A 60 -16.60 -2.58 3.57
CA PRO A 60 -15.98 -1.80 4.65
C PRO A 60 -15.98 -2.52 6.00
N GLN A 61 -17.04 -3.28 6.33
CA GLN A 61 -17.11 -4.05 7.57
C GLN A 61 -16.17 -5.26 7.54
N VAL A 62 -16.03 -5.93 6.38
CA VAL A 62 -15.02 -6.99 6.20
C VAL A 62 -13.62 -6.43 6.46
N ALA A 63 -13.28 -5.29 5.84
CA ALA A 63 -12.00 -4.64 6.04
C ALA A 63 -11.79 -4.27 7.51
N GLN A 64 -12.79 -3.65 8.14
CA GLN A 64 -12.74 -3.24 9.54
C GLN A 64 -12.53 -4.44 10.48
N SER A 65 -13.28 -5.54 10.31
CA SER A 65 -13.13 -6.75 11.15
C SER A 65 -11.74 -7.38 11.03
N LEU A 66 -11.07 -7.21 9.88
CA LEU A 66 -9.71 -7.69 9.64
C LEU A 66 -8.63 -6.68 10.05
N GLY A 67 -9.01 -5.46 10.44
CA GLY A 67 -8.08 -4.35 10.69
C GLY A 67 -7.41 -3.83 9.42
N LEU A 68 -8.00 -4.12 8.26
CA LEU A 68 -7.53 -3.66 6.96
C LEU A 68 -8.13 -2.28 6.64
N ARG A 69 -7.35 -1.49 5.92
CA ARG A 69 -7.82 -0.28 5.23
C ARG A 69 -8.48 -0.72 3.93
N LEU A 70 -9.61 -0.10 3.62
CA LEU A 70 -10.26 -0.16 2.33
C LEU A 70 -10.02 1.17 1.61
N GLN A 71 -9.48 1.10 0.40
CA GLN A 71 -9.31 2.25 -0.47
C GLN A 71 -9.95 1.93 -1.83
N GLU A 72 -10.89 2.76 -2.27
CA GLU A 72 -11.44 2.67 -3.61
C GLU A 72 -10.61 3.56 -4.55
N THR A 73 -10.17 3.03 -5.69
CA THR A 73 -9.37 3.76 -6.68
C THR A 73 -9.83 3.36 -8.08
N GLY A 74 -10.35 4.34 -8.82
CA GLY A 74 -11.00 4.10 -10.10
C GLY A 74 -12.18 3.13 -9.95
N ASP A 75 -12.10 1.98 -10.61
CA ASP A 75 -13.08 0.91 -10.57
C ASP A 75 -12.67 -0.25 -9.66
N THR A 76 -11.64 -0.09 -8.83
CA THR A 76 -11.18 -1.14 -7.91
C THR A 76 -11.35 -0.75 -6.45
N ALA A 77 -11.53 -1.77 -5.60
CA ALA A 77 -11.53 -1.67 -4.16
C ALA A 77 -10.38 -2.50 -3.59
N ASN A 78 -9.48 -1.82 -2.91
CA ASN A 78 -8.21 -2.33 -2.45
C ASN A 78 -8.22 -2.47 -0.92
N LEU A 79 -8.00 -3.68 -0.43
CA LEU A 79 -7.94 -4.01 1.00
C LEU A 79 -6.52 -4.39 1.39
N GLY A 80 -6.00 -3.76 2.43
CA GLY A 80 -4.64 -4.00 2.89
C GLY A 80 -4.30 -3.18 4.12
N PHE A 81 -3.03 -3.15 4.52
CA PHE A 81 -2.61 -2.29 5.63
C PHE A 81 -1.73 -1.12 5.15
N THR A 82 -0.64 -1.41 4.41
CA THR A 82 0.21 -0.46 3.64
C THR A 82 0.55 -1.09 2.29
N ASP A 83 0.63 -2.42 2.22
CA ASP A 83 0.47 -3.19 0.98
C ASP A 83 -0.99 -3.62 0.80
N VAL A 84 -1.45 -3.70 -0.46
CA VAL A 84 -2.72 -4.36 -0.80
C VAL A 84 -2.56 -5.86 -0.75
N MET A 85 -3.45 -6.46 0.03
CA MET A 85 -3.60 -7.89 0.16
C MET A 85 -4.68 -8.41 -0.79
N PHE A 86 -5.74 -7.62 -0.98
CA PHE A 86 -6.88 -8.01 -1.79
C PHE A 86 -7.34 -6.86 -2.67
N THR A 87 -7.56 -7.13 -3.95
CA THR A 87 -8.22 -6.19 -4.87
C THR A 87 -9.49 -6.84 -5.37
N VAL A 88 -10.60 -6.12 -5.32
CA VAL A 88 -11.86 -6.56 -5.91
C VAL A 88 -12.38 -5.49 -6.86
N GLN A 89 -13.07 -5.91 -7.90
CA GLN A 89 -13.65 -5.02 -8.91
C GLN A 89 -15.18 -5.17 -8.88
N PRO A 90 -15.95 -4.09 -8.70
CA PRO A 90 -17.40 -4.15 -8.69
C PRO A 90 -17.93 -4.71 -10.01
N SER A 91 -19.02 -5.49 -9.93
CA SER A 91 -19.68 -6.14 -11.06
C SER A 91 -18.82 -7.14 -11.83
N GLN A 92 -17.61 -7.45 -11.35
CA GLN A 92 -16.72 -8.44 -11.94
C GLN A 92 -16.36 -9.53 -10.93
N ARG A 93 -16.19 -10.76 -11.42
CA ARG A 93 -15.72 -11.89 -10.61
C ARG A 93 -14.19 -11.91 -10.49
N HIS A 94 -13.48 -11.07 -11.24
CA HIS A 94 -12.04 -10.99 -11.14
C HIS A 94 -11.63 -10.30 -9.83
N ALA A 95 -10.67 -10.88 -9.12
CA ALA A 95 -10.09 -10.30 -7.93
C ALA A 95 -8.61 -10.69 -7.83
N ILE A 96 -7.87 -9.97 -7.01
CA ILE A 96 -6.50 -10.32 -6.61
C ILE A 96 -6.55 -10.70 -5.14
N SER A 97 -5.97 -11.85 -4.80
CA SER A 97 -5.80 -12.31 -3.43
C SER A 97 -4.32 -12.64 -3.19
N PHE A 98 -3.70 -11.95 -2.25
CA PHE A 98 -2.27 -12.04 -1.97
C PHE A 98 -1.37 -11.87 -3.21
N GLY A 99 -1.76 -10.96 -4.11
CA GLY A 99 -1.05 -10.72 -5.37
C GLY A 99 -1.28 -11.77 -6.46
N ARG A 100 -2.16 -12.76 -6.25
CA ARG A 100 -2.55 -13.75 -7.26
C ARG A 100 -3.95 -13.45 -7.80
N PRO A 101 -4.16 -13.46 -9.13
CA PRO A 101 -5.50 -13.35 -9.68
C PRO A 101 -6.33 -14.57 -9.29
N ILE A 102 -7.57 -14.33 -8.87
CA ILE A 102 -8.56 -15.35 -8.53
C ILE A 102 -9.89 -14.99 -9.22
N SER A 103 -10.78 -15.99 -9.33
CA SER A 103 -12.18 -15.76 -9.69
C SER A 103 -13.05 -15.95 -8.47
N LEU A 104 -13.80 -14.92 -8.11
CA LEU A 104 -14.81 -14.98 -7.06
C LEU A 104 -16.02 -15.82 -7.53
N PRO A 105 -16.66 -16.58 -6.63
CA PRO A 105 -17.93 -17.25 -6.91
C PRO A 105 -19.01 -16.28 -7.39
N GLN A 106 -19.04 -15.08 -6.80
CA GLN A 106 -19.99 -14.02 -7.12
C GLN A 106 -19.29 -12.67 -7.14
N ALA A 107 -19.69 -11.81 -8.07
CA ALA A 107 -19.13 -10.47 -8.21
C ALA A 107 -19.54 -9.59 -7.02
N PRO A 108 -18.66 -8.70 -6.53
CA PRO A 108 -19.05 -7.64 -5.62
C PRO A 108 -20.12 -6.76 -6.27
N VAL A 109 -21.14 -6.38 -5.49
CA VAL A 109 -22.23 -5.52 -5.96
C VAL A 109 -22.14 -4.18 -5.25
N ARG A 110 -22.45 -3.10 -5.98
CA ARG A 110 -22.60 -1.77 -5.38
C ARG A 110 -24.08 -1.47 -5.17
N GLU A 111 -24.45 -1.14 -3.94
CA GLU A 111 -25.80 -0.72 -3.57
C GLU A 111 -25.69 0.53 -2.70
N ASN A 112 -26.44 1.59 -3.02
CA ASN A 112 -26.43 2.88 -2.31
C ASN A 112 -25.03 3.46 -2.07
N GLY A 113 -24.12 3.28 -3.02
CA GLY A 113 -22.74 3.77 -2.93
C GLY A 113 -21.79 2.87 -2.13
N GLN A 114 -22.28 1.80 -1.51
CA GLN A 114 -21.48 0.87 -0.71
C GLN A 114 -21.26 -0.46 -1.42
N LEU A 115 -20.07 -1.03 -1.28
CA LEU A 115 -19.73 -2.33 -1.85
C LEU A 115 -20.12 -3.48 -0.91
N TYR A 116 -20.73 -4.49 -1.49
CA TYR A 116 -21.16 -5.71 -0.83
C TYR A 116 -20.57 -6.93 -1.50
N MET A 117 -20.26 -7.95 -0.70
CA MET A 117 -19.81 -9.24 -1.18
C MET A 117 -20.57 -10.35 -0.44
N THR A 118 -20.81 -11.47 -1.12
CA THR A 118 -21.36 -12.64 -0.45
C THR A 118 -20.32 -13.29 0.46
N MET A 119 -20.77 -14.03 1.47
CA MET A 119 -19.86 -14.73 2.40
C MET A 119 -18.94 -15.73 1.69
N ASP A 120 -19.41 -16.36 0.61
CA ASP A 120 -18.60 -17.25 -0.22
C ASP A 120 -17.53 -16.48 -1.00
N ALA A 121 -17.88 -15.30 -1.53
CA ALA A 121 -16.91 -14.44 -2.20
C ALA A 121 -15.86 -13.88 -1.21
N VAL A 122 -16.27 -13.52 0.01
CA VAL A 122 -15.33 -13.11 1.07
C VAL A 122 -14.42 -14.29 1.44
N SER A 123 -14.97 -15.50 1.59
CA SER A 123 -14.17 -16.69 1.91
C SER A 123 -13.15 -17.01 0.83
N ALA A 124 -13.56 -16.93 -0.45
CA ALA A 124 -12.67 -17.11 -1.60
C ALA A 124 -11.58 -16.03 -1.65
N LEU A 125 -11.94 -14.77 -1.41
CA LEU A 125 -11.01 -13.65 -1.40
C LEU A 125 -9.94 -13.80 -0.33
N LEU A 126 -10.33 -14.18 0.89
CA LEU A 126 -9.44 -14.33 2.03
C LEU A 126 -8.70 -15.67 2.06
N GLN A 127 -9.06 -16.60 1.17
CA GLN A 127 -8.57 -17.98 1.15
C GLN A 127 -8.78 -18.71 2.50
N THR A 128 -9.85 -18.36 3.20
CA THR A 128 -10.22 -18.95 4.48
C THR A 128 -11.71 -18.86 4.69
N LYS A 129 -12.27 -19.69 5.57
CA LYS A 129 -13.71 -19.70 5.82
C LYS A 129 -14.12 -18.44 6.60
N ALA A 130 -14.95 -17.61 5.97
CA ALA A 130 -15.63 -16.50 6.61
C ALA A 130 -17.04 -16.94 7.04
N ARG A 131 -17.48 -16.54 8.23
CA ARG A 131 -18.82 -16.82 8.77
C ARG A 131 -19.33 -15.62 9.56
N ILE A 132 -20.65 -15.50 9.67
CA ILE A 132 -21.29 -14.61 10.63
C ILE A 132 -21.56 -15.45 11.89
N ASP A 133 -21.07 -15.01 13.04
CA ASP A 133 -21.37 -15.65 14.32
C ASP A 133 -22.87 -15.51 14.62
N SER A 134 -23.57 -16.63 14.79
CA SER A 134 -25.03 -16.63 14.97
C SER A 134 -25.49 -16.06 16.31
N ARG A 135 -24.59 -15.94 17.30
CA ARG A 135 -24.89 -15.42 18.64
C ARG A 135 -24.57 -13.94 18.75
N THR A 136 -23.49 -13.47 18.15
CA THR A 136 -23.06 -12.07 18.26
C THR A 136 -23.39 -11.23 17.02
N GLY A 137 -23.58 -11.86 15.87
CA GLY A 137 -23.72 -11.17 14.59
C GLY A 137 -22.41 -10.57 14.08
N ASP A 138 -21.26 -11.01 14.60
CA ASP A 138 -19.95 -10.53 14.18
C ASP A 138 -19.38 -11.36 13.03
N LEU A 139 -18.55 -10.75 12.20
CA LEU A 139 -17.75 -11.49 11.22
C LEU A 139 -16.64 -12.26 11.94
N ALA A 140 -16.64 -13.57 11.74
CA ALA A 140 -15.60 -14.47 12.21
C ALA A 140 -14.89 -15.12 11.02
N PHE A 141 -13.57 -15.18 11.11
CA PHE A 141 -12.71 -15.77 10.10
C PHE A 141 -11.88 -16.85 10.77
N ASP A 142 -11.68 -17.97 10.07
CA ASP A 142 -10.60 -18.88 10.45
C ASP A 142 -9.24 -18.21 10.23
N ARG A 143 -8.16 -18.86 10.65
CA ARG A 143 -6.82 -18.32 10.42
C ARG A 143 -6.66 -18.04 8.92
N ILE A 144 -6.40 -16.78 8.61
CA ILE A 144 -6.02 -16.35 7.27
C ILE A 144 -4.58 -16.84 7.06
N SER A 145 -4.44 -17.96 6.38
CA SER A 145 -3.20 -18.36 5.74
C SER A 145 -3.43 -18.32 4.24
N PRO A 146 -2.50 -17.75 3.44
CA PRO A 146 -2.48 -18.04 2.02
C PRO A 146 -2.55 -19.56 1.87
N ALA A 147 -3.50 -20.06 1.09
CA ALA A 147 -3.63 -21.50 0.87
C ALA A 147 -2.36 -21.99 0.15
N GLY A 148 -1.52 -22.65 0.92
CA GLY A 148 -0.19 -23.13 0.57
C GLY A 148 0.73 -22.88 1.75
N GLY A 149 1.05 -23.94 2.50
CA GLY A 149 2.17 -23.92 3.46
C GLY A 149 3.49 -23.50 2.79
N PRO A 150 4.64 -23.58 3.49
CA PRO A 150 5.93 -23.22 2.89
C PRO A 150 6.06 -23.92 1.53
N ILE A 151 6.10 -23.11 0.47
CA ILE A 151 6.39 -23.60 -0.87
C ILE A 151 7.82 -24.07 -0.77
N SER A 152 8.02 -25.39 -0.68
CA SER A 152 9.32 -25.97 -1.01
C SER A 152 9.68 -25.47 -2.40
N PRO A 153 10.88 -24.87 -2.60
CA PRO A 153 11.30 -24.46 -3.91
C PRO A 153 11.28 -25.68 -4.82
N GLN A 154 10.35 -25.69 -5.78
CA GLN A 154 10.45 -26.59 -6.92
C GLN A 154 11.65 -26.06 -7.72
N THR A 155 12.78 -26.75 -7.57
CA THR A 155 13.96 -26.60 -8.40
C THR A 155 13.61 -26.99 -9.84
N GLY A 156 12.95 -26.08 -10.54
CA GLY A 156 12.89 -26.07 -11.99
C GLY A 156 14.25 -25.62 -12.48
N THR A 157 15.12 -26.57 -12.82
CA THR A 157 16.34 -26.33 -13.59
C THR A 157 15.94 -25.80 -14.96
N SER A 158 15.73 -24.48 -15.07
CA SER A 158 15.73 -23.81 -16.36
C SER A 158 17.17 -23.39 -16.65
N GLN A 159 17.79 -24.12 -17.57
CA GLN A 159 19.08 -23.79 -18.15
C GLN A 159 18.97 -22.52 -19.00
N TYR A 160 18.97 -21.37 -18.33
CA TYR A 160 19.41 -20.10 -18.88
C TYR A 160 20.22 -19.45 -17.75
N GLY A 161 21.54 -19.31 -17.95
CA GLY A 161 22.43 -18.77 -16.93
C GLY A 161 22.02 -17.35 -16.54
N ILE A 162 21.36 -17.22 -15.40
CA ILE A 162 21.06 -15.94 -14.75
C ILE A 162 21.71 -16.00 -13.37
N LEU A 163 22.68 -15.11 -13.22
CA LEU A 163 23.62 -15.00 -12.12
C LEU A 163 22.86 -14.59 -10.84
N GLY A 164 23.20 -15.21 -9.71
CA GLY A 164 22.52 -14.96 -8.44
C GLY A 164 22.73 -13.53 -7.93
N VAL A 165 21.83 -13.08 -7.05
CA VAL A 165 21.89 -11.76 -6.38
C VAL A 165 23.26 -11.49 -5.75
N ASP A 166 23.96 -12.53 -5.28
CA ASP A 166 25.28 -12.43 -4.66
C ASP A 166 26.35 -11.83 -5.57
N ASP A 167 26.28 -12.07 -6.89
CA ASP A 167 27.30 -11.64 -7.85
C ASP A 167 27.02 -10.23 -8.42
N HIS A 168 25.82 -9.66 -8.20
CA HIS A 168 25.32 -8.46 -8.91
C HIS A 168 24.66 -7.42 -7.98
N ARG A 169 25.06 -7.37 -6.70
CA ARG A 169 24.47 -6.46 -5.69
C ARG A 169 24.53 -4.99 -6.10
N ASP A 170 25.62 -4.55 -6.73
CA ASP A 170 25.77 -3.17 -7.22
C ASP A 170 24.87 -2.88 -8.43
N GLU A 171 24.66 -3.86 -9.30
CA GLU A 171 23.71 -3.74 -10.41
C GLU A 171 22.28 -3.70 -9.92
N MET A 172 21.95 -4.47 -8.87
CA MET A 172 20.64 -4.40 -8.21
C MET A 172 20.36 -3.01 -7.67
N VAL A 173 21.32 -2.38 -6.99
CA VAL A 173 21.16 -1.00 -6.52
C VAL A 173 21.01 -0.03 -7.68
N SER A 174 21.82 -0.20 -8.73
CA SER A 174 21.76 0.66 -9.92
C SER A 174 20.40 0.55 -10.60
N TYR A 175 19.87 -0.67 -10.73
CA TYR A 175 18.53 -0.94 -11.26
C TYR A 175 17.44 -0.33 -10.37
N ALA A 176 17.51 -0.52 -9.05
CA ALA A 176 16.56 0.06 -8.11
C ALA A 176 16.52 1.60 -8.19
N LYS A 177 17.69 2.24 -8.34
CA LYS A 177 17.82 3.70 -8.47
C LYS A 177 17.19 4.27 -9.75
N GLN A 178 16.98 3.48 -10.80
CA GLN A 178 16.28 3.93 -12.02
C GLN A 178 14.83 4.34 -11.74
N TYR A 179 14.26 3.87 -10.62
CA TYR A 179 12.88 4.14 -10.25
C TYR A 179 12.73 5.30 -9.27
N LEU A 180 13.80 6.03 -8.91
CA LEU A 180 13.70 7.20 -8.02
C LEU A 180 12.62 8.17 -8.49
N GLY A 181 11.73 8.56 -7.58
CA GLY A 181 10.60 9.43 -7.86
C GLY A 181 9.39 8.76 -8.52
N VAL A 182 9.43 7.45 -8.79
CA VAL A 182 8.22 6.71 -9.19
C VAL A 182 7.20 6.82 -8.05
N PRO A 183 5.96 7.29 -8.32
CA PRO A 183 5.00 7.57 -7.26
C PRO A 183 4.65 6.35 -6.42
N TYR A 184 4.45 6.61 -5.13
CA TYR A 184 3.86 5.63 -4.24
C TYR A 184 2.37 5.46 -4.57
N GLU A 185 1.95 4.23 -4.81
CA GLU A 185 0.54 3.86 -4.87
C GLU A 185 0.32 2.67 -3.95
N PHE A 186 -0.54 2.86 -2.96
CA PHE A 186 -0.93 1.82 -2.03
C PHE A 186 -1.50 0.63 -2.82
N GLY A 187 -0.82 -0.51 -2.75
CA GLY A 187 -1.29 -1.69 -3.46
C GLY A 187 -1.01 -1.75 -4.94
N ALA A 188 -0.04 -0.99 -5.43
CA ALA A 188 0.32 -0.97 -6.83
C ALA A 188 0.26 -2.38 -7.45
N ALA A 189 -0.40 -2.45 -8.61
CA ALA A 189 -0.30 -3.59 -9.51
C ALA A 189 1.17 -3.75 -9.98
N PRO A 190 1.52 -4.80 -10.75
CA PRO A 190 2.85 -4.88 -11.35
C PRO A 190 3.22 -3.56 -12.05
N TYR A 191 4.47 -3.11 -11.89
CA TYR A 191 4.92 -1.81 -12.39
C TYR A 191 4.63 -1.61 -13.87
N GLU A 192 4.71 -2.68 -14.66
CA GLU A 192 4.40 -2.67 -16.09
C GLU A 192 2.98 -2.13 -16.36
N GLN A 193 2.05 -2.38 -15.45
CA GLN A 193 0.64 -2.01 -15.53
C GLN A 193 0.34 -0.66 -14.88
N SER A 194 0.76 -0.44 -13.63
CA SER A 194 0.37 0.76 -12.87
C SER A 194 1.32 1.94 -13.04
N LYS A 195 2.60 1.70 -13.41
CA LYS A 195 3.68 2.70 -13.39
C LYS A 195 3.92 3.34 -12.01
N THR A 196 3.52 2.66 -10.95
CA THR A 196 3.62 3.08 -9.54
C THR A 196 4.13 1.92 -8.69
N PHE A 197 4.47 2.18 -7.42
CA PHE A 197 4.89 1.14 -6.48
C PHE A 197 4.30 1.34 -5.07
N ASP A 198 4.03 0.24 -4.37
CA ASP A 198 4.13 0.19 -2.91
C ASP A 198 5.43 -0.49 -2.46
N CYS A 199 5.69 -0.52 -1.15
CA CYS A 199 6.99 -0.91 -0.61
C CYS A 199 7.41 -2.33 -1.04
N SER A 200 6.49 -3.28 -0.95
CA SER A 200 6.75 -4.69 -1.24
C SER A 200 6.66 -5.05 -2.72
N SER A 201 5.83 -4.34 -3.52
CA SER A 201 5.85 -4.47 -4.98
C SER A 201 7.14 -3.93 -5.59
N PHE A 202 7.70 -2.85 -5.02
CA PHE A 202 9.01 -2.32 -5.44
C PHE A 202 10.14 -3.32 -5.21
N THR A 203 10.26 -3.87 -4.00
CA THR A 203 11.29 -4.88 -3.70
C THR A 203 11.10 -6.11 -4.57
N ARG A 204 9.87 -6.61 -4.72
CA ARG A 204 9.56 -7.73 -5.60
C ARG A 204 9.95 -7.46 -7.06
N HIS A 205 9.68 -6.26 -7.58
CA HIS A 205 10.05 -5.86 -8.93
C HIS A 205 11.56 -5.86 -9.14
N VAL A 206 12.30 -5.27 -8.20
CA VAL A 206 13.77 -5.25 -8.23
C VAL A 206 14.32 -6.66 -8.18
N PHE A 207 13.91 -7.48 -7.20
CA PHE A 207 14.46 -8.83 -7.03
C PHE A 207 14.10 -9.78 -8.17
N LYS A 208 12.91 -9.64 -8.77
CA LYS A 208 12.50 -10.44 -9.91
C LYS A 208 13.43 -10.26 -11.11
N LYS A 209 13.97 -9.04 -11.32
CA LYS A 209 14.96 -8.77 -12.37
C LYS A 209 16.24 -9.61 -12.21
N PHE A 210 16.57 -9.98 -10.96
CA PHE A 210 17.74 -10.78 -10.58
C PHE A 210 17.35 -12.23 -10.23
N GLY A 211 16.24 -12.72 -10.80
CA GLY A 211 15.85 -14.13 -10.71
C GLY A 211 15.20 -14.55 -9.39
N GLN A 212 14.87 -13.60 -8.51
CA GLN A 212 14.30 -13.88 -7.19
C GLN A 212 12.83 -13.45 -7.10
N ASP A 213 11.93 -14.43 -6.99
CA ASP A 213 10.48 -14.19 -6.90
C ASP A 213 10.04 -14.02 -5.45
N LEU A 214 10.01 -12.77 -4.99
CA LEU A 214 9.55 -12.44 -3.64
C LEU A 214 8.00 -12.52 -3.50
N PRO A 215 7.50 -12.88 -2.30
CA PRO A 215 6.09 -12.73 -1.95
C PRO A 215 5.59 -11.29 -2.12
N ARG A 216 4.27 -11.13 -2.32
CA ARG A 216 3.66 -9.81 -2.55
C ARG A 216 3.72 -8.88 -1.33
N LEU A 217 3.79 -9.43 -0.11
CA LEU A 217 3.59 -8.65 1.11
C LEU A 217 4.88 -8.52 1.91
N ALA A 218 5.11 -7.34 2.51
CA ALA A 218 6.33 -7.09 3.29
C ALA A 218 6.52 -8.10 4.44
N ARG A 219 5.45 -8.49 5.14
CA ARG A 219 5.50 -9.50 6.21
C ARG A 219 5.87 -10.91 5.75
N ASP A 220 5.54 -11.25 4.51
CA ASP A 220 5.85 -12.57 3.94
C ASP A 220 7.28 -12.55 3.41
N GLN A 221 7.70 -11.45 2.76
CA GLN A 221 9.10 -11.20 2.42
C GLN A 221 10.02 -11.24 3.66
N ALA A 222 9.53 -10.80 4.82
CA ALA A 222 10.27 -10.85 6.08
C ALA A 222 10.51 -12.28 6.60
N GLN A 223 9.92 -13.30 5.99
CA GLN A 223 10.16 -14.73 6.29
C GLN A 223 11.11 -15.39 5.28
N GLU A 224 11.47 -14.69 4.20
CA GLU A 224 12.35 -15.21 3.17
C GLU A 224 13.83 -15.06 3.52
N GLY A 225 14.66 -15.91 2.92
CA GLY A 225 16.11 -15.86 3.06
C GLY A 225 16.60 -16.15 4.47
N VAL A 226 17.73 -15.55 4.84
CA VAL A 226 18.34 -15.69 6.17
C VAL A 226 18.33 -14.39 6.95
N THR A 227 18.21 -14.47 8.27
CA THR A 227 18.37 -13.30 9.16
C THR A 227 19.79 -12.74 9.04
N VAL A 228 19.90 -11.42 9.04
CA VAL A 228 21.15 -10.67 9.05
C VAL A 228 21.16 -9.74 10.24
N THR A 229 22.29 -9.63 10.94
CA THR A 229 22.47 -8.59 11.96
C THR A 229 22.96 -7.29 11.34
N ARG A 230 22.81 -6.17 12.05
CA ARG A 230 23.22 -4.85 11.54
C ARG A 230 24.70 -4.79 11.11
N ASN A 231 25.59 -5.52 11.79
CA ASN A 231 27.02 -5.56 11.47
C ASN A 231 27.34 -6.44 10.26
N GLU A 232 26.41 -7.28 9.84
CA GLU A 232 26.56 -8.19 8.71
C GLU A 232 25.87 -7.67 7.44
N LEU A 233 25.26 -6.48 7.50
CA LEU A 233 24.52 -5.90 6.39
C LEU A 233 25.35 -5.78 5.12
N GLN A 234 24.79 -6.27 4.04
CA GLN A 234 25.35 -6.17 2.70
C GLN A 234 24.35 -5.49 1.77
N VAL A 235 24.87 -4.79 0.78
CA VAL A 235 24.08 -4.20 -0.29
C VAL A 235 23.12 -5.24 -0.86
N GLY A 236 21.85 -4.89 -1.02
CA GLY A 236 20.82 -5.82 -1.48
C GLY A 236 20.09 -6.57 -0.36
N ASP A 237 20.51 -6.49 0.91
CA ASP A 237 19.70 -7.05 2.00
C ASP A 237 18.39 -6.27 2.17
N LEU A 238 17.30 -6.98 2.47
CA LEU A 238 16.00 -6.37 2.76
C LEU A 238 15.93 -5.93 4.22
N ILE A 239 15.49 -4.70 4.44
CA ILE A 239 15.25 -4.15 5.78
C ILE A 239 13.74 -4.06 5.99
N PHE A 240 13.28 -4.62 7.10
CA PHE A 240 11.86 -4.66 7.45
C PHE A 240 11.58 -3.77 8.65
N PHE A 241 10.51 -2.99 8.52
CA PHE A 241 10.14 -2.00 9.51
C PHE A 241 8.71 -2.21 9.99
N THR A 242 8.47 -1.89 11.24
CA THR A 242 7.13 -1.74 11.79
C THR A 242 6.52 -0.44 11.31
N VAL A 243 5.19 -0.38 11.31
CA VAL A 243 4.45 0.87 11.16
C VAL A 243 3.59 0.99 12.41
N PRO A 244 4.01 1.78 13.41
CA PRO A 244 3.36 1.81 14.72
C PRO A 244 1.86 2.05 14.63
N GLY A 245 1.10 1.27 15.40
CA GLY A 245 -0.36 1.33 15.45
C GLY A 245 -1.08 0.71 14.24
N ARG A 246 -0.36 0.20 13.23
CA ARG A 246 -0.97 -0.47 12.07
C ARG A 246 -1.42 -1.89 12.36
N PHE A 247 -0.69 -2.60 13.22
CA PHE A 247 -0.98 -3.99 13.57
C PHE A 247 -1.23 -4.11 15.07
N LYS A 248 -1.78 -5.25 15.50
CA LYS A 248 -1.98 -5.56 16.93
C LYS A 248 -0.66 -5.61 17.72
N SER A 249 0.46 -5.82 17.03
CA SER A 249 1.80 -5.86 17.58
C SER A 249 2.76 -5.13 16.64
N ASP A 250 3.69 -4.37 17.20
CA ASP A 250 4.73 -3.67 16.44
C ASP A 250 5.84 -4.61 15.94
N ASN A 251 5.72 -5.93 16.12
CA ASN A 251 6.64 -6.94 15.59
C ASN A 251 6.26 -7.47 14.19
N ILE A 252 5.28 -6.85 13.54
CA ILE A 252 4.81 -7.26 12.20
C ILE A 252 5.39 -6.29 11.16
N ALA A 253 6.14 -6.83 10.20
CA ALA A 253 6.72 -6.05 9.12
C ALA A 253 5.62 -5.41 8.27
N GLY A 254 5.55 -4.10 8.36
CA GLY A 254 4.63 -3.27 7.61
C GLY A 254 5.28 -2.61 6.40
N HIS A 255 6.56 -2.32 6.49
CA HIS A 255 7.29 -1.63 5.44
C HIS A 255 8.59 -2.38 5.15
N VAL A 256 9.07 -2.27 3.91
CA VAL A 256 10.30 -2.91 3.45
C VAL A 256 11.09 -1.97 2.55
N GLY A 257 12.41 -2.09 2.60
CA GLY A 257 13.33 -1.45 1.66
C GLY A 257 14.57 -2.29 1.40
N ILE A 258 15.38 -1.88 0.43
CA ILE A 258 16.62 -2.56 0.03
C ILE A 258 17.79 -1.76 0.56
N TYR A 259 18.68 -2.37 1.33
CA TYR A 259 19.91 -1.73 1.80
C TYR A 259 20.84 -1.45 0.62
N ILE A 260 21.37 -0.23 0.53
CA ILE A 260 22.19 0.20 -0.62
C ILE A 260 23.61 0.61 -0.21
N GLY A 261 24.03 0.25 0.99
CA GLY A 261 25.32 0.65 1.56
C GLY A 261 25.27 2.00 2.27
N ASP A 262 26.38 2.37 2.91
CA ASP A 262 26.59 3.66 3.60
C ASP A 262 25.49 4.06 4.59
N GLY A 263 24.90 3.08 5.30
CA GLY A 263 23.82 3.36 6.25
C GLY A 263 22.56 3.91 5.56
N LYS A 264 22.32 3.55 4.29
CA LYS A 264 21.16 4.00 3.50
C LYS A 264 20.39 2.81 2.93
N PHE A 265 19.11 3.05 2.67
CA PHE A 265 18.26 2.09 1.99
C PHE A 265 17.34 2.80 1.00
N ILE A 266 16.98 2.10 -0.09
CA ILE A 266 16.01 2.56 -1.07
C ILE A 266 14.66 1.88 -0.83
N HIS A 267 13.59 2.65 -0.87
CA HIS A 267 12.23 2.19 -0.62
C HIS A 267 11.23 3.10 -1.31
N THR A 268 9.94 2.78 -1.30
CA THR A 268 8.88 3.71 -1.73
C THR A 268 7.96 4.06 -0.56
N TRP A 269 7.66 5.35 -0.39
CA TRP A 269 6.77 5.85 0.65
C TRP A 269 6.27 7.25 0.30
N GLY A 270 4.96 7.49 0.37
CA GLY A 270 4.37 8.83 0.23
C GLY A 270 4.83 9.59 -1.02
N GLU A 271 4.89 10.92 -0.95
CA GLU A 271 5.64 11.73 -1.91
C GLU A 271 7.11 11.82 -1.44
N PRO A 272 8.11 11.70 -2.33
CA PRO A 272 8.03 11.60 -3.80
C PRO A 272 7.84 10.17 -4.35
N GLY A 273 7.62 9.17 -3.49
CA GLY A 273 7.48 7.78 -3.88
C GLY A 273 8.77 7.02 -3.63
N VAL A 274 9.36 6.42 -4.67
CA VAL A 274 10.67 5.77 -4.53
C VAL A 274 11.73 6.79 -4.13
N GLN A 275 12.38 6.55 -3.01
CA GLN A 275 13.33 7.46 -2.39
C GLN A 275 14.41 6.70 -1.62
N ILE A 276 15.47 7.42 -1.26
CA ILE A 276 16.57 6.92 -0.43
C ILE A 276 16.48 7.59 0.94
N SER A 277 16.51 6.79 2.00
CA SER A 277 16.46 7.25 3.38
C SER A 277 17.69 6.78 4.16
N PRO A 278 18.13 7.55 5.17
CA PRO A 278 19.11 7.06 6.13
C PRO A 278 18.50 5.94 6.97
N LEU A 279 19.29 4.91 7.23
CA LEU A 279 18.92 3.73 8.03
C LEU A 279 19.26 3.92 9.52
N ASP A 280 20.30 4.71 9.79
CA ASP A 280 20.91 4.83 11.13
C ASP A 280 20.50 6.13 11.85
N SER A 281 19.58 6.90 11.28
CA SER A 281 19.06 8.11 11.91
C SER A 281 17.61 8.41 11.51
N GLY A 282 16.92 9.15 12.38
CA GLY A 282 15.56 9.62 12.16
C GLY A 282 14.52 8.51 12.34
N TYR A 283 13.33 8.70 11.77
CA TYR A 283 12.19 7.81 11.97
C TYR A 283 12.50 6.33 11.69
N TRP A 284 13.23 6.04 10.61
CA TRP A 284 13.46 4.68 10.17
C TRP A 284 14.34 3.87 11.13
N SER A 285 15.26 4.50 11.86
CA SER A 285 16.11 3.76 12.82
C SER A 285 15.32 3.19 13.99
N ASP A 286 14.20 3.84 14.35
CA ASP A 286 13.42 3.51 15.55
C ASP A 286 12.39 2.39 15.29
N VAL A 287 12.14 2.07 14.02
CA VAL A 287 11.07 1.15 13.62
C VAL A 287 11.58 -0.10 12.90
N ILE A 288 12.88 -0.39 12.91
CA ILE A 288 13.41 -1.62 12.32
C ILE A 288 12.98 -2.84 13.15
N ILE A 289 12.48 -3.87 12.49
CA ILE A 289 12.14 -5.16 13.11
C ILE A 289 13.19 -6.21 12.79
N SER A 290 13.57 -6.33 11.52
CA SER A 290 14.47 -7.40 11.06
C SER A 290 15.14 -7.06 9.74
N MET A 291 16.21 -7.79 9.43
CA MET A 291 16.96 -7.67 8.18
C MET A 291 17.14 -9.07 7.60
N ARG A 292 16.93 -9.22 6.28
CA ARG A 292 17.01 -10.52 5.60
C ARG A 292 17.91 -10.45 4.38
N ARG A 293 18.71 -11.49 4.18
CA ARG A 293 19.46 -11.74 2.94
C ARG A 293 18.78 -12.83 2.14
N ILE A 294 18.31 -12.45 0.96
CA ILE A 294 17.72 -13.37 -0.02
C ILE A 294 18.87 -14.08 -0.76
N ARG A 295 18.72 -15.38 -1.02
CA ARG A 295 19.70 -16.26 -1.68
C ARG A 295 19.08 -16.92 -2.90
#